data_AF-A0A2N1QEL8-F1
#
_entry.id   AF-A0A2N1QEL8-F1
#
_cell.length_a   1.000
_cell.length_b   1.000
_cell.length_c   1.000
_cell.angle_alpha   90.00
_cell.angle_beta   90.00
_cell.angle_gamma   90.00
#
_symmetry.space_group_name_H-M   'P 1'
#
loop_
_entity.id
_entity.type
_entity.pdbx_description
1 polymer ?
#
loop_
_entity_poly.entity_id
_entity_poly.type
_entity_poly.pdbx_seq_one_letter_code
_entity_poly.pdbx_strand_id
1 'polypeptide(L)'
;MLYQTVSDRKQKIVKSHIFFLIAPTVALAIVIYIYPENLLLWTMCYVAFSLLFAISLLSNIGRLKKTLVGLNVRVISADNLIPFPQKFRDKLATVSEITKYYRYKKYQIPTSFVEFKEGHTVYLYQKIEEPCLEESYQIVEIHEFQYVLVEDGNHKKKIVHLGNLIAEVSE
;
A
#
# COMPACT_ATOMS: atom_id res chain seq x y z
N MET A 1 14.01 10.04 4.88
CA MET A 1 13.39 8.76 5.31
C MET A 1 12.61 8.15 4.15
N LEU A 2 12.62 6.82 3.99
CA LEU A 2 11.99 6.14 2.84
C LEU A 2 10.49 6.45 2.71
N TYR A 3 9.78 6.53 3.84
CA TYR A 3 8.35 6.88 3.88
C TYR A 3 8.01 8.22 3.24
N GLN A 4 8.77 9.29 3.50
CA GLN A 4 8.51 10.61 2.94
C GLN A 4 8.61 10.56 1.41
N THR A 5 9.71 10.00 0.90
CA THR A 5 9.93 9.82 -0.55
C THR A 5 8.80 9.03 -1.22
N VAL A 6 8.35 7.94 -0.58
CA VAL A 6 7.27 7.10 -1.10
C VAL A 6 5.91 7.81 -1.04
N SER A 7 5.63 8.51 0.06
CA SER A 7 4.42 9.31 0.25
C SER A 7 4.33 10.43 -0.79
N ASP A 8 5.42 11.16 -1.03
CA ASP A 8 5.48 12.24 -2.01
C ASP A 8 5.28 11.73 -3.43
N ARG A 9 5.91 10.61 -3.79
CA ARG A 9 5.69 9.95 -5.10
C ARG A 9 4.24 9.50 -5.26
N LYS A 10 3.65 8.88 -4.24
CA LYS A 10 2.23 8.48 -4.25
C LYS A 10 1.33 9.70 -4.42
N GLN A 11 1.55 10.78 -3.67
CA GLN A 11 0.78 12.01 -3.78
C GLN A 11 0.93 12.65 -5.17
N LYS A 12 2.14 12.65 -5.75
CA LYS A 12 2.37 13.16 -7.11
C LYS A 12 1.60 12.36 -8.15
N ILE A 13 1.60 11.03 -8.05
CA ILE A 13 0.79 10.16 -8.93
C ILE A 13 -0.69 10.51 -8.79
N VAL A 14 -1.23 10.54 -7.56
CA VAL A 14 -2.65 10.83 -7.31
C VAL A 14 -3.03 12.23 -7.79
N LYS A 15 -2.26 13.26 -7.45
CA LYS A 15 -2.51 14.65 -7.87
C LYS A 15 -2.47 14.79 -9.39
N SER A 16 -1.48 14.18 -10.05
CA SER A 16 -1.40 14.17 -11.51
C SER A 16 -2.66 13.53 -12.11
N HIS A 17 -3.11 12.41 -11.57
CA HIS A 17 -4.30 11.73 -12.06
C HIS A 17 -5.57 12.58 -11.86
N ILE A 18 -5.74 13.19 -10.69
CA ILE A 18 -6.87 14.10 -10.42
C ILE A 18 -6.85 15.28 -11.39
N PHE A 19 -5.69 15.89 -11.61
CA PHE A 19 -5.56 17.02 -12.54
C PHE A 19 -5.97 16.64 -13.97
N PHE A 20 -5.55 15.46 -14.44
CA PHE A 20 -5.92 14.96 -15.77
C PHE A 20 -7.40 14.59 -15.91
N LEU A 21 -8.15 14.38 -14.82
CA LEU A 21 -9.61 14.16 -14.89
C LEU A 21 -10.40 15.46 -15.09
N ILE A 22 -9.89 16.60 -14.61
CA ILE A 22 -10.63 17.88 -14.64
C ILE A 22 -10.99 18.29 -16.08
N ALA A 23 -10.01 18.27 -16.98
CA ALA A 23 -10.23 18.68 -18.37
C ALA A 23 -11.33 17.85 -19.09
N PRO A 24 -11.32 16.50 -19.06
CA PRO A 24 -12.39 15.69 -19.63
C PRO A 24 -13.75 15.88 -18.94
N THR A 25 -13.80 16.12 -17.63
CA THR A 25 -15.06 16.42 -16.94
C THR A 25 -15.67 17.74 -17.41
N VAL A 26 -14.85 18.78 -17.56
CA VAL A 26 -15.30 20.09 -18.08
C VAL A 26 -15.73 19.95 -19.54
N ALA A 27 -14.96 19.22 -20.36
CA ALA A 27 -15.31 18.96 -21.75
C ALA A 27 -16.65 18.23 -21.87
N LEU A 28 -16.90 17.23 -21.03
CA LEU A 28 -18.19 16.52 -20.99
C LEU A 28 -19.35 17.48 -20.69
N ALA A 29 -19.20 18.36 -19.70
CA ALA A 29 -20.25 19.32 -19.36
C ALA A 29 -20.58 20.26 -20.53
N ILE A 30 -19.56 20.72 -21.26
CA ILE A 30 -19.73 21.54 -22.47
C ILE A 30 -20.45 20.74 -23.56
N VAL A 31 -20.04 19.49 -23.81
CA VAL A 31 -20.64 18.64 -24.85
C VAL A 31 -22.11 18.33 -24.54
N ILE A 32 -22.45 18.05 -23.28
CA ILE A 32 -23.84 17.83 -22.85
C ILE A 32 -24.68 19.09 -23.03
N TYR A 33 -24.12 20.28 -22.76
CA TYR A 33 -24.81 21.55 -22.95
C TYR A 33 -25.13 21.82 -24.43
N ILE A 34 -24.20 21.48 -25.34
CA ILE A 34 -24.37 21.74 -26.78
C ILE A 34 -25.24 20.65 -27.45
N TYR A 35 -25.09 19.38 -27.06
CA TYR A 35 -25.75 18.23 -27.69
C TYR A 35 -26.50 17.37 -26.66
N PRO A 36 -27.56 17.91 -26.04
CA PRO A 36 -28.29 17.22 -24.97
C PRO A 36 -29.00 15.96 -25.44
N GLU A 37 -29.39 15.87 -26.71
CA GLU A 37 -30.06 14.69 -27.30
C GLU A 37 -29.19 13.42 -27.25
N ASN A 38 -27.86 13.57 -27.15
CA ASN A 38 -26.89 12.48 -27.10
C ASN A 38 -26.36 12.21 -25.67
N LEU A 39 -27.03 12.71 -24.63
CA LEU A 39 -26.59 12.62 -23.23
C LEU A 39 -26.13 11.22 -22.82
N LEU A 40 -26.91 10.19 -23.17
CA LEU A 40 -26.63 8.80 -22.81
C LEU A 40 -25.31 8.31 -23.42
N LEU A 41 -25.06 8.61 -24.71
CA LEU A 41 -23.83 8.23 -25.40
C LEU A 41 -22.61 8.89 -24.75
N TRP A 42 -22.66 10.20 -24.52
CA TRP A 42 -21.55 10.95 -23.91
C TRP A 42 -21.25 10.49 -22.48
N THR A 43 -22.30 10.19 -21.71
CA THR A 43 -22.16 9.67 -20.35
C THR A 43 -21.50 8.30 -20.36
N MET A 44 -21.90 7.39 -21.27
CA MET A 44 -21.26 6.08 -21.41
C MET A 44 -19.78 6.20 -21.78
N CYS A 45 -19.43 7.07 -22.73
CA CYS A 45 -18.03 7.34 -23.09
C CYS A 45 -17.23 7.84 -21.89
N TYR A 46 -17.78 8.75 -21.10
CA TYR A 46 -17.10 9.27 -19.91
C TYR A 46 -16.93 8.22 -18.80
N VAL A 47 -17.94 7.36 -18.57
CA VAL A 47 -17.84 6.25 -17.62
C VAL A 47 -16.75 5.27 -18.06
N ALA A 48 -16.72 4.90 -19.34
CA ALA A 48 -15.69 4.02 -19.89
C ALA A 48 -14.28 4.64 -19.74
N PHE A 49 -14.12 5.92 -20.07
CA PHE A 49 -12.88 6.66 -19.88
C PHE A 49 -12.45 6.68 -18.40
N SER A 50 -13.38 6.97 -17.49
CA SER A 50 -13.13 7.03 -16.05
C SER A 50 -12.68 5.68 -15.49
N LEU A 51 -13.26 4.58 -15.97
CA LEU A 51 -12.86 3.22 -15.59
C LEU A 51 -11.43 2.90 -16.05
N LEU A 52 -11.09 3.18 -17.31
CA LEU A 52 -9.72 3.01 -17.82
C LEU A 52 -8.71 3.84 -17.02
N PHE A 53 -9.10 5.06 -16.66
CA PHE A 53 -8.27 5.95 -15.87
C PHE A 53 -8.05 5.44 -14.43
N ALA A 54 -9.09 4.89 -13.80
CA ALA A 54 -8.99 4.25 -12.49
C ALA A 54 -8.05 3.03 -12.53
N ILE A 55 -8.14 2.21 -13.58
CA ILE A 55 -7.23 1.06 -13.79
C ILE A 55 -5.77 1.55 -13.92
N SER A 56 -5.52 2.62 -14.68
CA SER A 56 -4.19 3.23 -14.82
C SER A 56 -3.64 3.71 -13.46
N LEU A 57 -4.46 4.39 -12.66
CA LEU A 57 -4.08 4.84 -11.31
C LEU A 57 -3.68 3.65 -10.42
N LEU A 58 -4.52 2.61 -10.38
CA LEU A 58 -4.25 1.39 -9.61
C LEU A 58 -2.97 0.68 -10.08
N SER A 59 -2.75 0.62 -11.39
CA SER A 59 -1.53 0.05 -11.99
C SER A 59 -0.28 0.82 -11.59
N ASN A 60 -0.31 2.16 -11.63
CA ASN A 60 0.82 3.01 -11.23
C ASN A 60 1.14 2.87 -9.73
N ILE A 61 0.11 2.82 -8.88
CA ILE A 61 0.28 2.56 -7.44
C ILE A 61 0.86 1.16 -7.22
N GLY A 62 0.37 0.15 -7.95
CA GLY A 62 0.88 -1.22 -7.88
C GLY A 62 2.35 -1.31 -8.31
N ARG A 63 2.75 -0.62 -9.39
CA ARG A 63 4.15 -0.52 -9.83
C ARG A 63 5.03 0.11 -8.75
N LEU A 64 4.57 1.19 -8.09
CA LEU A 64 5.30 1.80 -6.99
C LEU A 64 5.53 0.83 -5.82
N LYS A 65 4.53 0.01 -5.46
CA LYS A 65 4.74 -1.05 -4.45
C LYS A 65 5.80 -2.05 -4.92
N LYS A 66 5.69 -2.52 -6.16
CA LYS A 66 6.65 -3.49 -6.73
C LYS A 66 8.08 -2.96 -6.75
N THR A 67 8.30 -1.66 -6.99
CA THR A 67 9.65 -1.08 -6.96
C THR A 67 10.29 -1.04 -5.57
N LEU A 68 9.49 -1.15 -4.52
CA LEU A 68 9.98 -1.14 -3.15
C LEU A 68 10.19 -2.57 -2.61
N VAL A 69 9.47 -3.56 -3.14
CA VAL A 69 9.69 -4.97 -2.84
C VAL A 69 11.03 -5.41 -3.44
N GLY A 70 11.82 -6.14 -2.66
CA GLY A 70 13.17 -6.57 -3.02
C GLY A 70 14.27 -5.54 -2.72
N LEU A 71 13.91 -4.32 -2.30
CA LEU A 71 14.86 -3.27 -1.98
C LEU A 71 15.51 -3.53 -0.62
N ASN A 72 16.84 -3.39 -0.55
CA ASN A 72 17.59 -3.52 0.69
C ASN A 72 17.50 -2.23 1.51
N VAL A 73 17.22 -2.36 2.80
CA VAL A 73 16.96 -1.28 3.73
C VAL A 73 17.66 -1.51 5.06
N ARG A 74 17.92 -0.41 5.77
CA ARG A 74 18.34 -0.42 7.17
C ARG A 74 17.30 0.24 8.05
N VAL A 75 17.23 -0.21 9.29
CA VAL A 75 16.36 0.35 10.32
C VAL A 75 17.11 1.43 11.08
N ILE A 76 16.68 2.69 10.93
CA ILE A 76 17.38 3.85 11.49
C ILE A 76 16.76 4.36 12.79
N SER A 77 15.52 4.00 13.07
CA SER A 77 14.78 4.46 14.26
C SER A 77 13.66 3.48 14.61
N ALA A 78 13.07 3.64 15.79
CA ALA A 78 11.86 2.93 16.21
C ALA A 78 10.71 3.90 16.54
N ASP A 79 10.83 5.16 16.12
CA ASP A 79 9.95 6.25 16.55
C ASP A 79 8.50 6.06 16.07
N ASN A 80 8.33 5.48 14.87
CA ASN A 80 7.00 5.19 14.35
C ASN A 80 6.50 3.85 14.85
N LEU A 81 5.53 3.90 15.76
CA LEU A 81 4.93 2.72 16.37
C LEU A 81 3.98 1.98 15.42
N ILE A 82 4.04 0.65 15.46
CA ILE A 82 3.13 -0.23 14.72
C ILE A 82 1.94 -0.57 15.63
N PRO A 83 0.69 -0.23 15.22
CA PRO A 83 -0.49 -0.37 16.08
C PRO A 83 -0.99 -1.81 16.26
N PHE A 84 -0.39 -2.77 15.55
CA PHE A 84 -0.80 -4.18 15.59
C PHE A 84 -0.31 -4.85 16.87
N PRO A 85 -1.12 -5.66 17.57
CA PRO A 85 -0.64 -6.42 18.72
C PRO A 85 0.20 -7.61 18.25
N GLN A 86 1.12 -8.11 19.07
CA GLN A 86 1.90 -9.32 18.75
C GLN A 86 1.01 -10.56 18.57
N LYS A 87 -0.08 -10.62 19.35
CA LYS A 87 -1.09 -11.68 19.28
C LYS A 87 -2.49 -11.11 19.42
N PHE A 88 -3.44 -11.68 18.70
CA PHE A 88 -4.86 -11.32 18.84
C PHE A 88 -5.77 -12.49 18.49
N ARG A 89 -6.99 -12.45 19.04
CA ARG A 89 -8.03 -13.42 18.72
C ARG A 89 -8.76 -12.98 17.46
N ASP A 90 -8.84 -13.86 16.47
CA ASP A 90 -9.53 -13.63 15.22
C ASP A 90 -11.03 -13.42 15.48
N LYS A 91 -11.57 -12.27 15.06
CA LYS A 91 -13.01 -12.08 14.87
C LYS A 91 -13.26 -12.14 13.37
N LEU A 92 -13.36 -13.36 12.85
CA LEU A 92 -13.73 -13.71 11.47
C LEU A 92 -12.93 -12.96 10.38
N ALA A 93 -11.95 -13.67 9.81
CA ALA A 93 -11.42 -13.41 8.47
C ALA A 93 -12.57 -13.33 7.46
N THR A 94 -12.97 -12.13 7.07
CA THR A 94 -13.87 -11.96 5.93
C THR A 94 -13.03 -12.21 4.68
N VAL A 95 -13.18 -13.39 4.12
CA VAL A 95 -12.49 -13.86 2.92
C VAL A 95 -13.14 -13.20 1.72
N SER A 96 -12.45 -12.25 1.08
CA SER A 96 -12.52 -12.19 -0.37
C SER A 96 -11.48 -13.17 -0.88
N GLU A 97 -11.86 -14.09 -1.77
CA GLU A 97 -11.01 -15.18 -2.28
C GLU A 97 -9.66 -14.69 -2.85
N ILE A 98 -9.58 -13.41 -3.19
CA ILE A 98 -8.44 -12.79 -3.85
C ILE A 98 -7.41 -12.23 -2.86
N THR A 99 -7.80 -11.90 -1.61
CA THR A 99 -6.83 -11.42 -0.61
C THR A 99 -7.32 -11.68 0.82
N LYS A 100 -6.54 -12.45 1.57
CA LYS A 100 -6.88 -12.82 2.95
C LYS A 100 -6.31 -11.78 3.91
N TYR A 101 -7.19 -11.19 4.71
CA TYR A 101 -6.84 -10.25 5.77
C TYR A 101 -7.48 -10.68 7.08
N TYR A 102 -6.78 -10.42 8.18
CA TYR A 102 -7.32 -10.46 9.53
C TYR A 102 -7.79 -9.08 9.94
N ARG A 103 -8.96 -9.00 10.57
CA ARG A 103 -9.46 -7.73 11.11
C ARG A 103 -9.10 -7.63 12.59
N TYR A 104 -8.39 -6.57 12.96
CA TYR A 104 -8.13 -6.23 14.35
C TYR A 104 -8.50 -4.76 14.62
N LYS A 105 -9.53 -4.54 15.44
CA LYS A 105 -10.14 -3.21 15.65
C LYS A 105 -10.52 -2.59 14.28
N LYS A 106 -9.95 -1.42 13.94
CA LYS A 106 -10.13 -0.70 12.66
C LYS A 106 -9.10 -1.08 11.58
N TYR A 107 -8.16 -1.97 11.89
CA TYR A 107 -7.05 -2.32 11.00
C TYR A 107 -7.33 -3.62 10.26
N GLN A 108 -6.86 -3.67 9.01
CA GLN A 108 -6.77 -4.89 8.21
C GLN A 108 -5.31 -5.33 8.23
N ILE A 109 -5.04 -6.54 8.69
CA ILE A 109 -3.68 -7.09 8.77
C ILE A 109 -3.56 -8.17 7.69
N PRO A 110 -2.62 -8.05 6.74
CA PRO A 110 -2.49 -9.05 5.69
C PRO A 110 -2.01 -10.39 6.27
N THR A 111 -2.44 -11.50 5.69
CA THR A 111 -2.02 -12.85 6.14
C THR A 111 -0.51 -13.05 6.11
N SER A 112 0.19 -12.34 5.23
CA SER A 112 1.66 -12.36 5.12
C SER A 112 2.38 -11.86 6.37
N PHE A 113 1.71 -11.05 7.21
CA PHE A 113 2.28 -10.52 8.45
C PHE A 113 2.11 -11.51 9.61
N VAL A 114 1.40 -12.61 9.39
CA VAL A 114 1.17 -13.67 10.37
C VAL A 114 2.31 -14.68 10.32
N GLU A 115 2.92 -14.92 11.46
CA GLU A 115 3.94 -15.95 11.62
C GLU A 115 3.29 -17.34 11.74
N PHE A 116 2.32 -17.48 12.65
CA PHE A 116 1.56 -18.71 12.81
C PHE A 116 0.18 -18.47 13.45
N LYS A 117 -0.66 -19.52 13.44
CA LYS A 117 -2.01 -19.52 14.01
C LYS A 117 -2.19 -20.73 14.93
N GLU A 118 -2.75 -20.48 16.11
CA GLU A 118 -3.08 -21.52 17.09
C GLU A 118 -4.57 -21.42 17.44
N GLY A 119 -5.38 -22.33 16.91
CA GLY A 119 -6.83 -22.28 17.05
C GLY A 119 -7.42 -20.98 16.48
N HIS A 120 -7.95 -20.11 17.35
CA HIS A 120 -8.48 -18.78 16.98
C HIS A 120 -7.50 -17.63 17.25
N THR A 121 -6.30 -17.92 17.74
CA THR A 121 -5.28 -16.91 18.04
C THR A 121 -4.32 -16.79 16.87
N VAL A 122 -4.09 -15.56 16.44
CA VAL A 122 -3.17 -15.19 15.35
C VAL A 122 -1.94 -14.54 15.97
N TYR A 123 -0.76 -15.01 15.58
CA TYR A 123 0.53 -14.49 16.02
C TYR A 123 1.21 -13.80 14.85
N LEU A 124 1.58 -12.54 15.03
CA LEU A 124 2.28 -11.76 14.01
C LEU A 124 3.78 -11.96 14.12
N TYR A 125 4.50 -11.75 13.02
CA TYR A 125 5.95 -11.63 13.06
C TYR A 125 6.36 -10.52 14.05
N GLN A 126 7.50 -10.74 14.72
CA GLN A 126 8.02 -9.79 15.70
C GLN A 126 8.30 -8.43 15.05
N LYS A 127 8.05 -7.36 15.81
CA LYS A 127 8.38 -6.01 15.39
C LYS A 127 9.84 -5.69 15.69
N ILE A 128 10.43 -4.80 14.91
CA ILE A 128 11.73 -4.22 15.28
C ILE A 128 11.48 -3.08 16.26
N GLU A 129 11.90 -3.29 17.51
CA GLU A 129 11.76 -2.32 18.61
C GLU A 129 13.06 -1.52 18.82
N GLU A 130 14.21 -2.09 18.45
CA GLU A 130 15.52 -1.47 18.56
C GLU A 130 16.17 -1.35 17.17
N PRO A 131 16.64 -0.15 16.78
CA PRO A 131 17.32 0.03 15.50
C PRO A 131 18.71 -0.62 15.53
N CYS A 132 19.00 -1.44 14.52
CA CYS A 132 20.33 -1.97 14.28
C CYS A 132 20.83 -1.45 12.93
N LEU A 133 21.83 -0.55 12.96
CA LEU A 133 22.36 0.12 11.76
C LEU A 133 23.29 -0.78 10.93
N GLU A 134 23.78 -1.88 11.51
CA GLU A 134 24.66 -2.84 10.83
C GLU A 134 23.87 -3.91 10.07
N GLU A 135 22.63 -4.17 10.46
CA GLU A 135 21.78 -5.16 9.83
C GLU A 135 21.08 -4.60 8.58
N SER A 136 21.35 -5.23 7.44
CA SER A 136 20.59 -5.02 6.21
C SER A 136 19.41 -5.99 6.16
N TYR A 137 18.29 -5.47 5.67
CA TYR A 137 17.04 -6.18 5.54
C TYR A 137 16.50 -6.02 4.12
N GLN A 138 15.86 -7.04 3.58
CA GLN A 138 15.16 -6.94 2.30
C GLN A 138 13.66 -6.74 2.52
N ILE A 139 13.04 -5.79 1.81
CA ILE A 139 11.58 -5.64 1.85
C ILE A 139 10.91 -6.80 1.10
N VAL A 140 10.12 -7.60 1.79
CA VAL A 140 9.37 -8.72 1.21
C VAL A 140 7.96 -8.28 0.79
N GLU A 141 7.29 -7.51 1.64
CA GLU A 141 5.91 -7.08 1.39
C GLU A 141 5.63 -5.69 1.96
N ILE A 142 4.69 -4.98 1.32
CA ILE A 142 4.28 -3.62 1.69
C ILE A 142 2.78 -3.55 1.86
N HIS A 143 2.37 -3.21 3.07
CA HIS A 143 0.99 -2.97 3.44
C HIS A 143 0.72 -1.47 3.62
N GLU A 144 -0.28 -0.96 2.90
CA GLU A 144 -0.76 0.43 2.94
C GLU A 144 0.31 1.54 2.73
N PHE A 145 1.52 1.21 2.24
CA PHE A 145 2.68 2.13 2.20
C PHE A 145 3.08 2.70 3.57
N GLN A 146 2.74 1.99 4.64
CA GLN A 146 3.06 2.37 6.01
C GLN A 146 3.80 1.26 6.73
N TYR A 147 3.40 0.02 6.50
CA TYR A 147 3.96 -1.14 7.18
C TYR A 147 4.58 -2.07 6.17
N VAL A 148 5.74 -2.62 6.51
CA VAL A 148 6.46 -3.54 5.66
C VAL A 148 6.86 -4.79 6.42
N LEU A 149 6.84 -5.90 5.71
CA LEU A 149 7.48 -7.13 6.13
C LEU A 149 8.88 -7.14 5.55
N VAL A 150 9.87 -7.23 6.41
CA VAL A 150 11.27 -7.30 6.03
C VAL A 150 11.86 -8.65 6.40
N GLU A 151 12.86 -9.10 5.66
CA GLU A 151 13.57 -10.35 5.92
C GLU A 151 15.06 -10.06 6.09
N ASP A 152 15.68 -10.65 7.12
CA ASP A 152 17.13 -10.57 7.36
C ASP A 152 17.89 -11.63 6.55
N GLY A 153 19.23 -11.57 6.61
CA GLY A 153 20.09 -12.57 5.95
C GLY A 153 19.92 -14.01 6.45
N ASN A 154 19.22 -14.23 7.57
CA ASN A 154 18.90 -15.55 8.13
C ASN A 154 17.46 -16.00 7.79
N HIS A 155 16.80 -15.33 6.85
CA HIS A 155 15.40 -15.55 6.47
C HIS A 155 14.39 -15.35 7.61
N LYS A 156 14.75 -14.59 8.65
CA LYS A 156 13.81 -14.22 9.71
C LYS A 156 13.05 -12.97 9.29
N LYS A 157 11.72 -13.07 9.36
CA LYS A 157 10.82 -12.00 8.98
C LYS A 157 10.44 -11.15 10.18
N LYS A 158 10.43 -9.83 9.98
CA LYS A 158 10.06 -8.85 11.01
C LYS A 158 9.15 -7.78 10.40
N ILE A 159 8.31 -7.17 11.25
CA ILE A 159 7.40 -6.09 10.82
C ILE A 159 8.00 -4.75 11.21
N VAL A 160 8.04 -3.81 10.26
CA VAL A 160 8.61 -2.47 10.47
C VAL A 160 7.70 -1.41 9.86
N HIS A 161 7.68 -0.22 10.46
CA HIS A 161 7.06 0.95 9.83
C HIS A 161 8.01 1.53 8.76
N LEU A 162 7.50 1.83 7.56
CA LEU A 162 8.30 2.37 6.45
C LEU A 162 9.04 3.67 6.81
N GLY A 163 8.52 4.44 7.76
CA GLY A 163 9.15 5.66 8.28
C GLY A 163 10.44 5.42 9.06
N ASN A 164 10.62 4.21 9.57
CA ASN A 164 11.79 3.80 10.33
C ASN A 164 12.93 3.29 9.42
N LEU A 165 12.72 3.28 8.10
CA LEU A 165 13.63 2.68 7.13
C LEU A 165 14.35 3.72 6.27
N ILE A 166 15.58 3.38 5.90
CA ILE A 166 16.35 4.04 4.85
C ILE A 166 16.74 2.99 3.80
N ALA A 167 16.74 3.39 2.53
CA ALA A 167 17.24 2.54 1.45
C ALA A 167 18.76 2.45 1.55
N GLU A 168 19.31 1.24 1.40
CA GLU A 168 20.75 1.09 1.15
C GLU A 168 21.03 1.56 -0.28
N VAL A 169 21.95 2.53 -0.41
CA VAL A 169 22.51 2.88 -1.71
C VAL A 169 23.64 1.88 -1.93
N SER A 170 23.47 0.97 -2.88
CA SER A 170 24.57 0.14 -3.36
C SER A 170 25.55 1.06 -4.08
N GLU A 171 26.74 1.26 -3.49
CA GLU A 171 27.89 1.88 -4.16
C GLU A 171 28.44 0.98 -5.27
#